data_AF-A0A380FCW5-F1
#
_entry.id   AF-A0A380FCW5-F1
#
_cell.length_a   1.000
_cell.length_b   1.000
_cell.length_c   1.000
_cell.angle_alpha   90.00
_cell.angle_beta   90.00
_cell.angle_gamma   90.00
#
_symmetry.space_group_name_H-M   'P 1'
#
loop_
_entity.id
_entity.type
_entity.pdbx_description
1 polymer ?
#
loop_
_entity_poly.entity_id
_entity_poly.type
_entity_poly.pdbx_seq_one_letter_code
_entity_poly.pdbx_strand_id
1 'polypeptide(L)'
;MSKPLSDKLDAFLDEEAISLHVPGHKNMTIGNLDQQLSFKKDMTEITGLDDLHHPEEIILKSMETINKHKDYTAYFLVNGTTSGILSVIQAFSTLPGKYIVARDAHKSVFHGLDLANATATLLEMKLSEMTNQYVGPNVKSGN
;
A
#
# COMPACT_ATOMS: atom_id res chain seq x y z
N MET A 1 0.29 21.32 3.90
CA MET A 1 -0.06 20.32 2.86
C MET A 1 -1.56 20.14 2.88
N SER A 2 -2.21 20.09 1.73
CA SER A 2 -3.63 19.71 1.65
C SER A 2 -3.79 18.26 2.13
N LYS A 3 -4.85 17.96 2.89
CA LYS A 3 -5.14 16.61 3.39
C LYS A 3 -6.58 16.22 3.03
N PRO A 4 -6.91 16.07 1.73
CA PRO A 4 -8.31 16.02 1.28
C PRO A 4 -9.15 14.95 2.00
N LEU A 5 -8.62 13.73 2.13
CA LEU A 5 -9.30 12.64 2.83
C LEU A 5 -9.53 12.93 4.33
N SER A 6 -8.53 13.49 5.02
CA SER A 6 -8.69 13.84 6.44
C SER A 6 -9.74 14.93 6.60
N ASP A 7 -9.64 15.99 5.78
CA ASP A 7 -10.55 17.13 5.81
C ASP A 7 -11.99 16.69 5.51
N LYS A 8 -12.17 15.73 4.58
CA LYS A 8 -13.48 15.16 4.25
C LYS A 8 -14.05 14.31 5.38
N LEU A 9 -13.22 13.49 6.04
CA LEU A 9 -13.64 12.71 7.22
C LEU A 9 -14.03 13.61 8.39
N ASP A 10 -13.28 14.70 8.62
CA ASP A 10 -13.60 15.67 9.67
C ASP A 10 -14.93 16.37 9.37
N ALA A 11 -15.14 16.84 8.13
CA ALA A 11 -16.41 17.44 7.72
C ALA A 11 -17.61 16.46 7.84
N PHE A 12 -17.41 15.18 7.53
CA PHE A 12 -18.47 14.16 7.66
C PHE A 12 -18.87 13.93 9.13
N LEU A 13 -17.92 14.05 10.06
CA LEU A 13 -18.20 13.95 11.49
C LEU A 13 -19.00 15.14 12.02
N ASP A 14 -18.80 16.32 11.44
CA ASP A 14 -19.53 17.54 11.81
C ASP A 14 -21.01 17.52 11.37
N GLU A 15 -21.39 16.64 10.43
CA GLU A 15 -22.79 16.47 10.00
C GLU A 15 -23.66 15.76 11.05
N GLU A 16 -23.05 15.10 12.04
CA GLU A 16 -23.73 14.35 13.13
C GLU A 16 -24.82 13.38 12.63
N ALA A 17 -24.64 12.81 11.44
CA ALA A 17 -25.62 11.93 10.83
C ALA A 17 -25.82 10.64 11.63
N ILE A 18 -27.06 10.17 11.71
CA ILE A 18 -27.39 8.87 12.28
C ILE A 18 -26.89 7.79 11.32
N SER A 19 -25.86 7.06 11.75
CA SER A 19 -25.34 5.92 10.97
C SER A 19 -26.29 4.73 11.08
N LEU A 20 -26.88 4.35 9.95
CA LEU A 20 -27.59 3.07 9.78
C LEU A 20 -26.74 2.04 9.00
N HIS A 21 -25.59 2.46 8.47
CA HIS A 21 -24.64 1.63 7.71
C HIS A 21 -23.64 0.90 8.62
N VAL A 22 -22.81 0.02 8.06
CA VAL A 22 -21.62 -0.50 8.76
C VAL A 22 -20.56 0.61 8.94
N PRO A 23 -19.67 0.53 9.95
CA PRO A 23 -19.53 -0.55 10.95
C PRO A 23 -20.60 -0.61 12.04
N GLY A 24 -20.71 -1.75 12.74
CA GLY A 24 -21.80 -2.04 13.68
C GLY A 24 -21.88 -1.16 14.93
N HIS A 25 -20.80 -0.45 15.28
CA HIS A 25 -20.78 0.48 16.42
C HIS A 25 -21.45 1.83 16.14
N LYS A 26 -21.90 2.07 14.89
CA LYS A 26 -22.70 3.23 14.46
C LYS A 26 -22.16 4.55 15.01
N ASN A 27 -20.91 4.87 14.69
CA ASN A 27 -20.24 6.10 15.18
C ASN A 27 -20.15 6.18 16.71
N MET A 28 -19.97 5.04 17.38
CA MET A 28 -19.88 4.91 18.85
C MET A 28 -21.22 5.08 19.58
N THR A 29 -22.35 5.04 18.87
CA THR A 29 -23.68 5.15 19.48
C THR A 29 -24.23 3.80 19.96
N ILE A 30 -23.68 2.68 19.47
CA ILE A 30 -24.08 1.33 19.86
C ILE A 30 -22.89 0.56 20.43
N GLY A 31 -23.12 -0.10 21.56
CA GLY A 31 -22.14 -0.94 22.25
C GLY A 31 -21.39 -0.22 23.37
N ASN A 32 -20.44 -0.92 23.99
CA ASN A 32 -19.57 -0.38 25.03
C ASN A 32 -18.11 -0.54 24.61
N LEU A 33 -17.74 0.17 23.54
CA LEU A 33 -16.37 0.18 23.03
C LEU A 33 -15.44 1.00 23.93
N ASP A 34 -14.17 0.64 23.92
CA ASP A 34 -13.14 1.34 24.68
C ASP A 34 -13.08 2.82 24.27
N GLN A 35 -13.38 3.72 25.20
CA GLN A 35 -13.38 5.17 24.96
C GLN A 35 -11.96 5.75 24.81
N GLN A 36 -10.92 4.98 25.14
CA GLN A 36 -9.54 5.38 24.88
C GLN A 36 -9.20 5.34 23.38
N LEU A 37 -9.96 4.57 22.59
CA LEU A 37 -9.83 4.50 21.13
C LEU A 37 -11.01 5.19 20.47
N SER A 38 -10.74 6.22 19.67
CA SER A 38 -11.78 6.90 18.89
C SER A 38 -12.01 6.15 17.57
N PHE A 39 -13.12 5.41 17.48
CA PHE A 39 -13.59 4.79 16.25
C PHE A 39 -14.50 5.70 15.43
N LYS A 40 -14.51 7.02 15.72
CA LYS A 40 -15.36 7.96 14.97
C LYS A 40 -14.99 8.03 13.49
N LYS A 41 -13.71 7.83 13.15
CA LYS A 41 -13.25 7.79 11.75
C LYS A 41 -13.24 6.38 11.15
N ASP A 42 -13.78 5.38 11.86
CA ASP A 42 -13.97 4.03 11.32
C ASP A 42 -15.22 4.03 10.42
N MET A 43 -14.97 4.31 9.14
CA MET A 43 -15.99 4.54 8.12
C MET A 43 -15.71 3.63 6.92
N THR A 44 -16.77 3.33 6.18
CA THR A 44 -16.73 2.49 4.97
C THR A 44 -17.02 3.32 3.73
N GLU A 45 -17.05 2.67 2.57
CA GLU A 45 -17.43 3.20 1.27
C GLU A 45 -18.92 3.61 1.23
N ILE A 46 -19.23 4.71 1.89
CA ILE A 46 -20.53 5.38 1.82
C ILE A 46 -20.47 6.57 0.89
N THR A 47 -21.64 7.08 0.49
CA THR A 47 -21.75 8.22 -0.42
C THR A 47 -20.87 9.39 0.04
N GLY A 48 -19.89 9.75 -0.80
CA GLY A 48 -18.95 10.84 -0.56
C GLY A 48 -17.65 10.49 0.18
N LEU A 49 -17.41 9.24 0.59
CA LEU A 49 -16.15 8.81 1.22
C LEU A 49 -15.23 7.94 0.32
N ASP A 50 -15.70 7.55 -0.88
CA ASP A 50 -14.94 6.85 -1.94
C ASP A 50 -14.59 5.38 -1.62
N ASP A 51 -14.23 4.59 -2.65
CA ASP A 51 -13.78 3.20 -2.53
C ASP A 51 -12.27 3.11 -2.72
N LEU A 52 -11.54 2.58 -1.72
CA LEU A 52 -10.10 2.42 -1.80
C LEU A 52 -9.64 1.46 -2.92
N HIS A 53 -10.43 0.45 -3.26
CA HIS A 53 -10.09 -0.53 -4.30
C HIS A 53 -10.27 0.03 -5.71
N HIS A 54 -11.15 1.00 -5.86
CA HIS A 54 -11.42 1.71 -7.11
C HIS A 54 -11.62 3.21 -6.85
N PRO A 55 -10.53 3.94 -6.54
CA PRO A 55 -10.65 5.32 -6.09
C PRO A 55 -11.01 6.24 -7.25
N GLU A 56 -12.11 6.97 -7.12
CA GLU A 56 -12.62 7.90 -8.14
C GLU A 56 -12.79 9.33 -7.60
N GLU A 57 -12.86 9.52 -6.28
CA GLU A 57 -13.20 10.79 -5.64
C GLU A 57 -12.11 11.24 -4.64
N ILE A 58 -12.43 11.29 -3.34
CA ILE A 58 -11.58 11.94 -2.33
C ILE A 58 -10.29 11.14 -2.06
N ILE A 59 -10.33 9.82 -2.20
CA ILE A 59 -9.15 8.97 -2.07
C ILE A 59 -8.22 9.23 -3.26
N LEU A 60 -8.75 9.25 -4.49
CA LEU A 60 -7.97 9.57 -5.69
C LEU A 60 -7.30 10.94 -5.57
N LYS A 61 -8.09 11.96 -5.22
CA LYS A 61 -7.57 13.33 -5.01
C LYS A 61 -6.46 13.35 -3.96
N SER A 62 -6.60 12.57 -2.89
CA SER A 62 -5.57 12.47 -1.86
C SER A 62 -4.29 11.82 -2.38
N MET A 63 -4.38 10.75 -3.16
CA MET A 63 -3.23 10.10 -3.81
C MET A 63 -2.52 11.03 -4.82
N GLU A 64 -3.27 11.86 -5.53
CA GLU A 64 -2.72 12.85 -6.46
C GLU A 64 -1.89 13.93 -5.75
N THR A 65 -2.31 14.35 -4.55
CA THR A 65 -1.59 15.37 -3.76
C THR A 65 -0.27 14.89 -3.14
N ILE A 66 0.02 13.58 -3.18
CA ILE A 66 1.27 13.03 -2.67
C ILE A 66 2.44 13.54 -3.51
N ASN A 67 3.43 14.12 -2.84
CA ASN A 67 4.69 14.51 -3.47
C ASN A 67 5.45 13.26 -3.94
N LYS A 68 5.67 13.18 -5.25
CA LYS A 68 6.25 12.03 -5.93
C LYS A 68 6.97 12.50 -7.19
N HIS A 69 7.75 11.60 -7.80
CA HIS A 69 8.29 11.87 -9.12
C HIS A 69 7.16 12.09 -10.13
N LYS A 70 7.33 13.04 -11.06
CA LYS A 70 6.29 13.43 -12.03
C LYS A 70 5.74 12.28 -12.87
N ASP A 71 6.55 11.26 -13.11
CA ASP A 71 6.20 10.11 -13.94
C ASP A 71 5.64 8.94 -13.11
N TYR A 72 5.42 9.13 -11.81
CA TYR A 72 4.94 8.08 -10.90
C TYR A 72 3.50 8.35 -10.47
N THR A 73 2.72 7.26 -10.39
CA THR A 73 1.42 7.25 -9.72
C THR A 73 1.62 6.74 -8.29
N ALA A 74 1.01 7.41 -7.31
CA ALA A 74 1.03 6.95 -5.93
C ALA A 74 -0.27 6.23 -5.58
N TYR A 75 -0.14 5.17 -4.79
CA TYR A 75 -1.26 4.39 -4.27
C TYR A 75 -1.12 4.26 -2.76
N PHE A 76 -2.24 4.31 -2.03
CA PHE A 76 -2.25 3.99 -0.60
C PHE A 76 -2.20 2.48 -0.38
N LEU A 77 -1.46 2.07 0.65
CA LEU A 77 -1.33 0.67 1.06
C LEU A 77 -1.75 0.56 2.53
N VAL A 78 -2.81 -0.21 2.79
CA VAL A 78 -3.33 -0.43 4.15
C VAL A 78 -2.76 -1.68 4.82
N ASN A 79 -2.05 -2.53 4.06
CA ASN A 79 -1.44 -3.77 4.56
C ASN A 79 0.10 -3.79 4.38
N GLY A 80 0.71 -2.60 4.53
CA GLY A 80 2.16 -2.39 4.49
C GLY A 80 2.81 -2.66 3.12
N THR A 81 4.13 -2.44 3.05
CA THR A 81 4.92 -2.56 1.81
C THR A 81 4.89 -3.97 1.21
N THR A 82 4.71 -5.00 2.03
CA THR A 82 4.53 -6.38 1.56
C THR A 82 3.41 -6.46 0.54
N SER A 83 2.23 -5.90 0.83
CA SER A 83 1.11 -5.91 -0.11
C SER A 83 1.46 -5.22 -1.43
N GLY A 84 2.15 -4.07 -1.39
CA GLY A 84 2.61 -3.36 -2.59
C GLY A 84 3.57 -4.18 -3.45
N ILE A 85 4.53 -4.88 -2.83
CA ILE A 85 5.49 -5.75 -3.55
C ILE A 85 4.75 -6.90 -4.24
N LEU A 86 3.82 -7.55 -3.54
CA LEU A 86 3.01 -8.64 -4.11
C LEU A 86 2.17 -8.14 -5.29
N SER A 87 1.51 -7.00 -5.14
CA SER A 87 0.70 -6.38 -6.19
C SER A 87 1.52 -6.06 -7.44
N VAL A 88 2.71 -5.48 -7.28
CA VAL A 88 3.59 -5.18 -8.42
C VAL A 88 4.02 -6.46 -9.13
N ILE A 89 4.50 -7.47 -8.40
CA ILE A 89 4.94 -8.72 -9.04
C ILE A 89 3.79 -9.38 -9.82
N GLN A 90 2.60 -9.44 -9.23
CA GLN A 90 1.42 -10.00 -9.88
C GLN A 90 0.95 -9.18 -11.08
N ALA A 91 1.02 -7.84 -11.03
CA ALA A 91 0.65 -7.01 -12.17
C ALA A 91 1.51 -7.30 -13.42
N PHE A 92 2.77 -7.71 -13.23
CA PHE A 92 3.68 -8.07 -14.32
C PHE A 92 3.66 -9.57 -14.69
N SER A 93 2.94 -10.44 -13.97
CA SER A 93 3.02 -11.90 -14.17
C SER A 93 2.49 -12.38 -15.53
N THR A 94 1.61 -11.59 -16.15
CA THR A 94 1.03 -11.89 -17.48
C THR A 94 1.83 -11.27 -18.62
N LEU A 95 2.81 -10.42 -18.32
CA LEU A 95 3.61 -9.72 -19.31
C LEU A 95 4.86 -10.56 -19.67
N PRO A 96 5.27 -10.59 -20.95
CA PRO A 96 6.48 -11.28 -21.33
C PRO A 96 7.70 -10.59 -20.70
N GLY A 97 8.59 -11.38 -20.11
CA GLY A 97 9.78 -10.84 -19.46
C GLY A 97 10.44 -11.83 -18.52
N LYS A 98 11.48 -11.37 -17.83
CA LYS A 98 12.17 -12.11 -16.77
C LYS A 98 12.30 -11.23 -15.55
N TYR A 99 12.04 -11.80 -14.38
CA TYR A 99 12.33 -11.14 -13.11
C TYR A 99 13.83 -11.21 -12.82
N ILE A 100 14.43 -10.06 -12.52
CA ILE A 100 15.81 -9.95 -12.05
C ILE A 100 15.75 -9.41 -10.62
N VAL A 101 16.31 -10.16 -9.67
CA VAL A 101 16.16 -9.87 -8.24
C VAL A 101 17.52 -9.87 -7.55
N ALA A 102 17.76 -8.86 -6.71
CA ALA A 102 18.95 -8.82 -5.86
C ALA A 102 18.85 -9.92 -4.78
N ARG A 103 19.96 -10.58 -4.45
CA ARG A 103 19.94 -11.74 -3.53
C ARG A 103 19.53 -11.37 -2.10
N ASP A 104 19.70 -10.11 -1.73
CA ASP A 104 19.33 -9.51 -0.44
C ASP A 104 17.90 -8.92 -0.42
N ALA A 105 17.08 -9.22 -1.44
CA ALA A 105 15.69 -8.78 -1.48
C ALA A 105 14.88 -9.26 -0.26
N HIS A 106 13.89 -8.46 0.13
CA HIS A 106 12.99 -8.80 1.23
C HIS A 106 12.16 -10.06 0.90
N LYS A 107 11.85 -10.88 1.92
CA LYS A 107 11.12 -12.16 1.77
C LYS A 107 9.82 -12.06 0.96
N SER A 108 9.15 -10.90 1.00
CA SER A 108 7.92 -10.64 0.24
C SER A 108 8.11 -10.70 -1.28
N VAL A 109 9.30 -10.40 -1.79
CA VAL A 109 9.60 -10.54 -3.23
C VAL A 109 9.54 -12.01 -3.63
N PHE A 110 10.16 -12.89 -2.85
CA PHE A 110 10.14 -14.33 -3.11
C PHE A 110 8.73 -14.92 -2.95
N HIS A 111 7.96 -14.48 -1.96
CA HIS A 111 6.55 -14.87 -1.83
C HIS A 111 5.71 -14.40 -3.02
N GLY A 112 5.97 -13.19 -3.54
CA GLY A 112 5.27 -12.69 -4.73
C GLY A 112 5.58 -13.52 -5.98
N LEU A 113 6.84 -13.91 -6.16
CA LEU A 113 7.24 -14.81 -7.25
C LEU A 113 6.59 -16.18 -7.13
N ASP A 114 6.54 -16.75 -5.92
CA ASP A 114 5.89 -18.03 -5.65
C ASP A 114 4.39 -17.98 -5.97
N LEU A 115 3.69 -16.94 -5.50
CA LEU A 115 2.27 -16.70 -5.82
C LEU A 115 2.01 -16.48 -7.31
N ALA A 116 2.97 -15.92 -8.04
CA ALA A 116 2.89 -15.71 -9.48
C ALA A 116 3.34 -16.94 -10.29
N ASN A 117 3.76 -18.02 -9.62
CA ASN A 117 4.39 -19.20 -10.22
C ASN A 117 5.53 -18.81 -11.18
N ALA A 118 6.33 -17.82 -10.78
CA ALA A 118 7.37 -17.19 -11.58
C ALA A 118 8.77 -17.48 -11.05
N THR A 119 9.73 -17.64 -11.95
CA THR A 119 11.15 -17.78 -11.61
C THR A 119 11.88 -16.45 -11.78
N ALA A 120 12.89 -16.20 -10.93
CA ALA A 120 13.76 -15.03 -11.04
C ALA A 120 15.23 -15.43 -11.27
N THR A 121 15.94 -14.62 -12.04
CA THR A 121 17.40 -14.66 -12.10
C THR A 121 17.95 -13.78 -10.98
N LEU A 122 18.82 -14.35 -10.15
CA LEU A 122 19.38 -13.66 -9.00
C LEU A 122 20.68 -12.97 -9.38
N LEU A 123 20.81 -11.70 -9.02
CA LEU A 123 22.02 -10.93 -9.26
C LEU A 123 23.16 -11.45 -8.37
N GLU A 124 24.34 -11.52 -8.96
CA GLU A 124 25.57 -11.66 -8.19
C GLU A 124 25.75 -10.45 -7.29
N MET A 125 26.16 -10.67 -6.03
CA MET A 125 26.29 -9.61 -5.03
C MET A 125 27.74 -9.44 -4.62
N LYS A 126 28.13 -8.19 -4.37
CA LYS A 126 29.39 -7.87 -3.70
C LYS A 126 29.24 -8.15 -2.21
N LEU A 127 30.29 -8.71 -1.61
CA LEU A 127 30.39 -8.93 -0.17
C LEU A 127 31.34 -7.93 0.46
N SER A 128 31.01 -7.46 1.66
CA SER A 128 31.91 -6.67 2.50
C SER A 128 33.06 -7.55 2.98
N GLU A 129 34.31 -7.13 2.75
CA GLU A 129 35.50 -7.85 3.23
C GLU A 129 35.56 -7.94 4.76
N MET A 130 34.95 -6.99 5.47
CA MET A 130 34.97 -6.92 6.94
C MET A 130 33.85 -7.74 7.58
N THR A 131 32.64 -7.72 7.01
CA THR A 131 31.44 -8.31 7.64
C THR A 131 30.90 -9.53 6.91
N ASN A 132 31.40 -9.82 5.71
CA ASN A 132 30.90 -10.85 4.79
C ASN A 132 29.39 -10.72 4.49
N GLN A 133 28.83 -9.51 4.61
CA GLN A 133 27.45 -9.20 4.27
C GLN A 133 27.35 -8.63 2.86
N TYR A 134 26.18 -8.76 2.22
CA TYR A 134 25.91 -8.13 0.94
C TYR A 134 25.96 -6.61 1.05
N VAL A 135 26.72 -5.97 0.15
CA VAL A 135 26.79 -4.50 0.05
C VAL A 135 26.06 -3.94 -1.17
N GLY A 136 25.68 -4.81 -2.10
CA GLY A 136 24.88 -4.48 -3.28
C GLY A 136 25.24 -5.33 -4.50
N PRO A 137 24.51 -5.18 -5.61
CA PRO A 137 24.73 -5.97 -6.82
C PRO A 137 26.12 -5.75 -7.45
N ASN A 138 26.69 -6.82 -8.00
CA ASN A 138 27.90 -6.75 -8.80
C ASN A 138 27.57 -6.29 -10.22
N VAL A 139 27.73 -5.00 -10.50
CA VAL A 139 27.36 -4.37 -11.79
C VAL A 139 28.38 -4.69 -12.92
N LYS A 140 29.35 -5.58 -12.71
CA LYS A 140 30.35 -5.96 -13.74
C LYS A 140 29.93 -7.12 -14.64
N SER A 141 28.74 -7.69 -14.46
CA SER A 141 28.25 -8.87 -15.19
C SER A 141 27.14 -8.53 -16.19
N GLY A 142 27.41 -7.57 -17.08
CA GLY A 142 26.59 -7.26 -18.24
C GLY A 142 27.45 -6.96 -19.46
N ASN A 143 27.88 -8.02 -20.15
CA ASN A 143 28.19 -7.99 -21.59
C ASN A 143 27.07 -8.75 -22.30
#